data_AF-A0A846WE99-F1
#
_entry.id   AF-A0A846WE99-F1
#
_cell.length_a   1.000
_cell.length_b   1.000
_cell.length_c   1.000
_cell.angle_alpha   90.00
_cell.angle_beta   90.00
_cell.angle_gamma   90.00
#
_symmetry.space_group_name_H-M   'P 1'
#
loop_
_entity.id
_entity.type
_entity.pdbx_description
1 polymer ?
#
loop_
_entity_poly.entity_id
_entity_poly.type
_entity_poly.pdbx_seq_one_letter_code
_entity_poly.pdbx_strand_id
1 'polypeptide(L)'
;MRHSRVISALLAAGTVTAFTALAPQVGAKPASGSSSGSSETCAARSNADRMFLRRADFADEPCRTQDAAIRLALSNCQWLATHGHSASKHIELAEINRASVRYPYTFLDAAVTSYCPQYDI
;
A
#
# COMPACT_ATOMS: atom_id res chain seq x y z
N MET A 1 28.67 -36.11 -7.61
CA MET A 1 29.17 -34.98 -8.43
C MET A 1 28.48 -33.71 -7.95
N ARG A 2 29.27 -32.69 -7.65
CA ARG A 2 28.92 -31.48 -6.86
C ARG A 2 28.20 -30.46 -7.75
N HIS A 3 27.07 -29.92 -7.29
CA HIS A 3 26.41 -28.78 -7.93
C HIS A 3 26.80 -27.51 -7.16
N SER A 4 27.64 -26.69 -7.80
CA SER A 4 28.13 -25.41 -7.28
C SER A 4 27.01 -24.37 -7.26
N ARG A 5 26.75 -23.80 -6.08
CA ARG A 5 25.92 -22.61 -5.89
C ARG A 5 26.80 -21.37 -6.06
N VAL A 6 26.44 -20.46 -6.95
CA VAL A 6 27.09 -19.14 -7.09
C VAL A 6 26.13 -18.09 -6.53
N ILE A 7 26.51 -17.52 -5.39
CA ILE A 7 25.85 -16.39 -4.73
C ILE A 7 26.65 -15.15 -5.12
N SER A 8 26.04 -14.22 -5.87
CA SER A 8 26.64 -12.92 -6.16
C SER A 8 25.99 -11.86 -5.29
N ALA A 9 26.67 -11.50 -4.20
CA ALA A 9 26.36 -10.33 -3.38
C ALA A 9 27.20 -9.15 -3.88
N LEU A 10 26.53 -8.08 -4.33
CA LEU A 10 27.16 -6.79 -4.62
C LEU A 10 26.72 -5.80 -3.54
N LEU A 11 27.61 -5.58 -2.57
CA LEU A 11 27.53 -4.47 -1.62
C LEU A 11 27.91 -3.18 -2.38
N ALA A 12 26.98 -2.23 -2.48
CA ALA A 12 27.29 -0.86 -2.86
C ALA A 12 27.21 0.03 -1.61
N ALA A 13 28.37 0.60 -1.26
CA ALA A 13 28.57 1.54 -0.16
C ALA A 13 28.40 2.99 -0.63
N GLY A 14 28.02 3.88 0.30
CA GLY A 14 28.12 5.33 0.19
C GLY A 14 26.77 6.04 0.26
N THR A 15 26.55 7.13 1.00
CA THR A 15 27.44 8.04 1.74
C THR A 15 26.64 8.66 2.90
N VAL A 16 27.30 8.90 4.04
CA VAL A 16 26.72 9.59 5.20
C VAL A 16 26.77 11.10 4.95
N THR A 17 25.62 11.75 4.82
CA THR A 17 25.53 13.21 4.78
C THR A 17 25.39 13.78 6.19
N ALA A 18 26.17 14.82 6.45
CA ALA A 18 26.42 15.42 7.75
C ALA A 18 25.16 16.04 8.39
N PHE A 19 25.04 15.83 9.71
CA PHE A 19 24.13 16.56 10.58
C PHE A 19 24.59 18.02 10.71
N THR A 20 23.78 18.97 10.23
CA THR A 20 23.85 20.37 10.64
C THR A 20 22.68 20.69 11.56
N ALA A 21 23.01 20.87 12.84
CA ALA A 21 22.11 21.40 13.84
C ALA A 21 22.01 22.93 13.72
N LEU A 22 20.80 23.45 13.52
CA LEU A 22 20.43 24.82 13.90
C LEU A 22 19.05 24.77 14.55
N ALA A 23 18.99 25.17 15.81
CA ALA A 23 17.79 25.61 16.51
C ALA A 23 18.19 26.86 17.32
N PRO A 24 17.25 27.62 17.90
CA PRO A 24 15.83 27.82 17.60
C PRO A 24 15.56 29.31 17.29
N GLN A 25 14.31 29.74 17.06
CA GLN A 25 13.74 31.03 17.54
C GLN A 25 12.33 31.31 16.95
N VAL A 26 11.37 31.50 17.87
CA VAL A 26 10.13 32.31 17.81
C VAL A 26 8.99 31.98 16.84
N GLY A 27 7.79 31.98 17.40
CA GLY A 27 6.56 31.51 16.77
C GLY A 27 5.82 32.53 15.90
N ALA A 28 4.94 31.98 15.08
CA ALA A 28 3.83 32.70 14.46
C ALA A 28 2.65 31.72 14.29
N LYS A 29 1.60 31.97 15.11
CA LYS A 29 0.15 31.76 14.89
C LYS A 29 -0.29 30.52 14.07
N PRO A 30 -1.17 29.64 14.60
CA PRO A 30 -1.91 28.73 13.73
C PRO A 30 -2.82 29.60 12.85
N ALA A 31 -2.50 29.70 11.56
CA ALA A 31 -3.48 30.11 10.58
C ALA A 31 -4.51 28.98 10.51
N SER A 32 -5.57 29.11 11.33
CA SER A 32 -6.86 28.51 11.09
C SER A 32 -7.35 29.05 9.74
N GLY A 33 -6.90 28.42 8.66
CA GLY A 33 -7.31 28.70 7.30
C GLY A 33 -8.19 27.56 6.84
N SER A 34 -9.51 27.79 6.84
CA SER A 34 -10.45 26.99 6.06
C SER A 34 -9.93 26.90 4.63
N SER A 35 -9.58 25.70 4.17
CA SER A 35 -9.60 25.42 2.74
C SER A 35 -11.02 25.01 2.39
N SER A 36 -11.71 25.98 1.80
CA SER A 36 -12.91 25.91 0.97
C SER A 36 -13.31 24.50 0.56
N GLY A 37 -14.59 24.19 0.74
CA GLY A 37 -15.23 23.01 0.17
C GLY A 37 -15.09 23.00 -1.35
N SER A 38 -14.00 22.41 -1.83
CA SER A 38 -14.01 21.71 -3.09
C SER A 38 -14.61 20.36 -2.78
N SER A 39 -15.75 20.03 -3.39
CA SER A 39 -16.16 18.64 -3.50
C SER A 39 -14.96 17.91 -4.13
N GLU A 40 -14.18 17.19 -3.33
CA GLU A 40 -13.06 16.38 -3.85
C GLU A 40 -13.71 15.31 -4.72
N THR A 41 -13.87 15.61 -6.01
CA THR A 41 -14.29 14.62 -6.98
C THR A 41 -13.11 13.69 -7.19
N CYS A 42 -13.28 12.42 -6.83
CA CYS A 42 -12.22 11.44 -7.00
C CYS A 42 -11.76 11.41 -8.46
N ALA A 43 -10.49 11.04 -8.67
CA ALA A 43 -10.00 10.76 -10.02
C ALA A 43 -10.89 9.71 -10.69
N ALA A 44 -10.94 9.74 -12.02
CA ALA A 44 -11.70 8.76 -12.80
C ALA A 44 -11.25 7.33 -12.42
N ARG A 45 -12.21 6.53 -11.93
CA ARG A 45 -11.97 5.16 -11.47
C ARG A 45 -12.05 4.16 -12.61
N SER A 46 -11.16 3.18 -12.62
CA SER A 46 -11.29 2.02 -13.51
C SER A 46 -12.48 1.13 -13.07
N ASN A 47 -12.86 0.14 -13.88
CA ASN A 47 -13.86 -0.84 -13.45
C ASN A 47 -13.33 -1.68 -12.28
N ALA A 48 -12.06 -2.13 -12.37
CA ALA A 48 -11.40 -2.88 -11.30
C ALA A 48 -11.36 -2.07 -9.99
N ASP A 49 -11.07 -0.77 -10.05
CA ASP A 49 -11.04 0.11 -8.87
C ASP A 49 -12.42 0.15 -8.20
N ARG A 50 -13.48 0.36 -8.98
CA ARG A 50 -14.85 0.40 -8.45
C ARG A 50 -15.25 -0.94 -7.82
N MET A 51 -14.87 -2.05 -8.46
CA MET A 51 -15.15 -3.39 -7.93
C MET A 51 -14.42 -3.62 -6.61
N PHE A 52 -13.13 -3.33 -6.58
CA PHE A 52 -12.29 -3.41 -5.39
C PHE A 52 -12.86 -2.55 -4.25
N LEU A 53 -13.10 -1.26 -4.51
CA LEU A 53 -13.58 -0.33 -3.48
C LEU A 53 -14.93 -0.76 -2.92
N ARG A 54 -15.84 -1.30 -3.75
CA ARG A 54 -17.12 -1.83 -3.28
C ARG A 54 -16.93 -3.08 -2.41
N ARG A 55 -16.10 -4.02 -2.85
CA ARG A 55 -15.95 -5.33 -2.19
C ARG A 55 -15.08 -5.25 -0.92
N ALA A 56 -14.14 -4.30 -0.88
CA ALA A 56 -13.27 -4.05 0.27
C ALA A 56 -13.85 -3.05 1.29
N ASP A 57 -15.07 -2.54 1.08
CA ASP A 57 -15.75 -1.58 1.96
C ASP A 57 -15.06 -0.19 2.03
N PHE A 58 -14.65 0.32 0.86
CA PHE A 58 -14.03 1.64 0.66
C PHE A 58 -14.81 2.54 -0.32
N ALA A 59 -15.94 2.09 -0.88
CA ALA A 59 -16.65 2.84 -1.93
C ALA A 59 -17.13 4.22 -1.48
N ASP A 60 -17.49 4.36 -0.20
CA ASP A 60 -18.01 5.59 0.39
C ASP A 60 -16.94 6.36 1.21
N GLU A 61 -15.71 5.86 1.25
CA GLU A 61 -14.60 6.52 1.93
C GLU A 61 -14.13 7.76 1.16
N PRO A 62 -13.49 8.75 1.82
CA PRO A 62 -12.91 9.91 1.14
C PRO A 62 -11.93 9.50 0.05
N CYS A 63 -11.81 10.29 -1.03
CA CYS A 63 -10.98 9.94 -2.18
C CYS A 63 -9.53 9.60 -1.82
N ARG A 64 -8.94 10.31 -0.86
CA ARG A 64 -7.59 10.01 -0.34
C ARG A 64 -7.48 8.61 0.28
N THR A 65 -8.49 8.19 1.02
CA THR A 65 -8.56 6.86 1.63
C THR A 65 -8.75 5.79 0.55
N GLN A 66 -9.61 6.04 -0.44
CA GLN A 66 -9.77 5.15 -1.59
C GLN A 66 -8.45 4.97 -2.35
N ASP A 67 -7.72 6.05 -2.62
CA ASP A 67 -6.43 6.01 -3.31
C ASP A 67 -5.36 5.25 -2.51
N ALA A 68 -5.37 5.40 -1.18
CA ALA A 68 -4.50 4.63 -0.30
C ALA A 68 -4.84 3.13 -0.35
N ALA A 69 -6.13 2.78 -0.28
CA ALA A 69 -6.60 1.40 -0.37
C ALA A 69 -6.23 0.76 -1.70
N ILE A 70 -6.43 1.45 -2.82
CA ILE A 70 -6.06 0.96 -4.16
C ILE A 70 -4.55 0.71 -4.25
N ARG A 71 -3.72 1.66 -3.78
CA ARG A 71 -2.26 1.48 -3.78
C ARG A 71 -1.81 0.30 -2.93
N LEU A 72 -2.40 0.13 -1.75
CA LEU A 72 -2.11 -1.01 -0.88
C LEU A 72 -2.52 -2.34 -1.56
N ALA A 73 -3.70 -2.40 -2.18
CA ALA A 73 -4.15 -3.59 -2.90
C ALA A 73 -3.22 -3.98 -4.06
N LEU A 74 -2.75 -2.99 -4.84
CA LEU A 74 -1.77 -3.23 -5.90
C LEU A 74 -0.43 -3.72 -5.34
N SER A 75 0.03 -3.18 -4.21
CA SER A 75 1.26 -3.66 -3.54
C SER A 75 1.12 -5.09 -3.00
N ASN A 76 -0.07 -5.48 -2.53
CA ASN A 76 -0.35 -6.86 -2.11
C ASN A 76 -0.19 -7.83 -3.28
N CYS A 77 -0.72 -7.49 -4.46
CA CYS A 77 -0.54 -8.30 -5.66
C CYS A 77 0.95 -8.42 -6.07
N GLN A 78 1.73 -7.34 -5.95
CA GLN A 78 3.18 -7.39 -6.20
C GLN A 78 3.92 -8.27 -5.18
N TRP A 79 3.49 -8.22 -3.91
CA TRP A 79 4.05 -9.07 -2.87
C TRP A 79 3.79 -10.55 -3.17
N LEU A 80 2.56 -10.91 -3.57
CA LEU A 80 2.19 -12.28 -3.96
C LEU A 80 2.94 -12.76 -5.20
N ALA A 81 3.15 -11.89 -6.18
CA ALA A 81 3.97 -12.21 -7.35
C ALA A 81 5.42 -12.59 -6.98
N THR A 82 5.95 -12.02 -5.89
CA THR A 82 7.32 -12.25 -5.43
C THR A 82 7.43 -13.44 -4.47
N HIS A 83 6.45 -13.63 -3.59
CA HIS A 83 6.52 -14.60 -2.48
C HIS A 83 5.65 -15.86 -2.71
N GLY A 84 4.88 -15.90 -3.81
CA GLY A 84 3.94 -16.97 -4.12
C GLY A 84 2.52 -16.70 -3.58
N HIS A 85 1.56 -17.50 -4.07
CA HIS A 85 0.12 -17.32 -3.87
C HIS A 85 -0.56 -18.51 -3.16
N SER A 86 0.16 -19.17 -2.26
CA SER A 86 -0.43 -20.23 -1.42
C SER A 86 -1.33 -19.67 -0.32
N ALA A 87 -2.23 -20.49 0.22
CA ALA A 87 -3.15 -20.08 1.30
C ALA A 87 -2.43 -19.50 2.52
N SER A 88 -1.30 -20.10 2.92
CA SER A 88 -0.48 -19.58 4.02
C SER A 88 0.10 -18.19 3.73
N LYS A 89 0.46 -17.92 2.48
CA LYS A 89 0.94 -16.59 2.04
C LYS A 89 -0.16 -15.54 2.04
N HIS A 90 -1.39 -15.93 1.71
CA HIS A 90 -2.54 -15.03 1.82
C HIS A 90 -2.86 -14.71 3.29
N ILE A 91 -2.83 -15.70 4.17
CA ILE A 91 -3.00 -15.48 5.62
C ILE A 91 -1.91 -14.55 6.15
N GLU A 92 -0.64 -14.81 5.82
CA GLU A 92 0.50 -13.97 6.21
C GLU A 92 0.28 -12.51 5.77
N LEU A 93 -0.13 -12.29 4.52
CA LEU A 93 -0.34 -10.96 3.99
C LEU A 93 -1.56 -10.26 4.61
N ALA A 94 -2.63 -11.00 4.92
CA ALA A 94 -3.77 -10.47 5.66
C ALA A 94 -3.34 -10.03 7.08
N GLU A 95 -2.54 -10.86 7.78
CA GLU A 95 -2.02 -10.52 9.11
C GLU A 95 -1.09 -9.32 9.08
N ILE A 96 -0.24 -9.16 8.05
CA ILE A 96 0.58 -7.95 7.84
C ILE A 96 -0.30 -6.70 7.73
N ASN A 97 -1.42 -6.81 7.00
CA ASN A 97 -2.31 -5.69 6.74
C ASN A 97 -3.24 -5.34 7.92
N ARG A 98 -3.33 -6.19 8.95
CA ARG A 98 -4.27 -6.03 10.07
C ARG A 98 -4.18 -4.69 10.81
N ALA A 99 -3.00 -4.05 10.78
CA ALA A 99 -2.79 -2.75 11.43
C ALA A 99 -3.29 -1.57 10.59
N SER A 100 -3.50 -1.78 9.29
CA SER A 100 -3.80 -0.73 8.31
C SER A 100 -5.24 -0.80 7.79
N VAL A 101 -5.89 -1.96 7.85
CA VAL A 101 -7.25 -2.17 7.33
C VAL A 101 -8.13 -2.88 8.35
N ARG A 102 -9.41 -2.49 8.38
CA ARG A 102 -10.39 -3.02 9.33
C ARG A 102 -10.70 -4.51 9.10
N TYR A 103 -10.78 -4.92 7.84
CA TYR A 103 -11.14 -6.28 7.44
C TYR A 103 -10.06 -6.86 6.51
N PRO A 104 -8.90 -7.30 7.05
CA PRO A 104 -7.74 -7.66 6.24
C PRO A 104 -7.99 -8.82 5.27
N TYR A 105 -8.77 -9.83 5.67
CA TYR A 105 -9.11 -10.95 4.81
C TYR A 105 -10.05 -10.54 3.66
N THR A 106 -11.08 -9.74 3.95
CA THR A 106 -11.98 -9.20 2.92
C THR A 106 -11.26 -8.25 1.97
N PHE A 107 -10.36 -7.42 2.50
CA PHE A 107 -9.51 -6.53 1.71
C PHE A 107 -8.63 -7.32 0.74
N LEU A 108 -7.99 -8.38 1.23
CA LEU A 108 -7.10 -9.20 0.41
C LEU A 108 -7.87 -9.98 -0.67
N ASP A 109 -9.02 -10.58 -0.33
CA ASP A 109 -9.93 -11.22 -1.30
C ASP A 109 -10.29 -10.23 -2.41
N ALA A 110 -10.80 -9.06 -2.05
CA ALA A 110 -11.17 -8.02 -3.00
C ALA A 110 -9.99 -7.57 -3.87
N ALA A 111 -8.79 -7.42 -3.30
CA ALA A 111 -7.59 -7.04 -4.03
C ALA A 111 -7.19 -8.10 -5.06
N VAL A 112 -7.15 -9.37 -4.66
CA VAL A 112 -6.78 -10.49 -5.53
C VAL A 112 -7.78 -10.65 -6.67
N THR A 113 -9.07 -10.69 -6.37
CA THR A 113 -10.12 -10.82 -7.40
C THR A 113 -10.10 -9.65 -8.39
N SER A 114 -9.76 -8.43 -7.94
CA SER A 114 -9.83 -7.23 -8.78
C SER A 114 -8.57 -6.96 -9.61
N TYR A 115 -7.39 -7.21 -9.05
CA TYR A 115 -6.12 -6.76 -9.65
C TYR A 115 -5.17 -7.90 -10.02
N CYS A 116 -5.29 -9.07 -9.39
CA CYS A 116 -4.42 -10.21 -9.68
C CYS A 116 -5.15 -11.55 -9.58
N PRO A 117 -6.19 -11.77 -10.41
CA PRO A 117 -7.05 -12.96 -10.31
C PRO A 117 -6.31 -14.29 -10.55
N GLN A 118 -5.12 -14.25 -11.17
CA GLN A 118 -4.24 -15.42 -11.28
C GLN A 118 -3.72 -15.94 -9.93
N TYR A 119 -3.82 -15.14 -8.86
CA TYR A 119 -3.42 -15.50 -7.51
C TYR A 119 -4.61 -15.84 -6.61
N ASP A 120 -5.81 -15.99 -7.16
CA ASP A 120 -6.96 -16.49 -6.42
C ASP A 120 -6.71 -17.94 -5.94
N ILE A 121 -7.27 -18.31 -4.78
CA ILE A 121 -7.01 -19.59 -4.10
C ILE A 121 -8.25 -20.47 -4.05
#